data_AF-A0A922Y503-F1
#
_entry.id   AF-A0A922Y503-F1
#
_cell.length_a   1.000
_cell.length_b   1.000
_cell.length_c   1.000
_cell.angle_alpha   90.00
_cell.angle_beta   90.00
_cell.angle_gamma   90.00
#
_symmetry.space_group_name_H-M   'P 1'
#
loop_
_entity.id
_entity.type
_entity.pdbx_description
1 polymer ?
#
loop_
_entity_poly.entity_id
_entity_poly.type
_entity_poly.pdbx_seq_one_letter_code
_entity_poly.pdbx_strand_id
1 'polypeptide(L)' 'MPRFFSSRPAPSDAAPLMALLARGELGEINARRQQLMTVIETIKPRRSTILETELKRLTREAVKLQGVIRKAGL' A
#
# COMPACT_ATOMS: atom_id res chain seq x y z
N MET A 1 19.21 -24.61 28.37
CA MET A 1 18.82 -23.36 27.70
C MET A 1 18.98 -23.52 26.19
N PRO A 2 17.96 -23.98 25.44
CA PRO A 2 18.05 -24.05 24.00
C PRO A 2 17.78 -22.66 23.42
N ARG A 3 18.73 -22.17 22.63
CA ARG A 3 18.62 -20.94 21.86
C ARG A 3 17.53 -21.15 20.81
N PHE A 4 16.46 -20.37 20.92
CA PHE A 4 15.40 -20.26 19.93
C PHE A 4 16.03 -19.91 18.57
N PHE A 5 16.28 -20.90 17.72
CA PHE A 5 16.32 -20.67 16.29
C PHE A 5 14.91 -20.25 15.91
N SER A 6 14.68 -18.94 15.80
CA SER A 6 13.46 -18.40 15.23
C SER A 6 13.35 -18.98 13.83
N SER A 7 12.49 -19.98 13.66
CA SER A 7 12.06 -20.50 12.37
C SER A 7 11.33 -19.37 11.67
N ARG A 8 12.08 -18.49 11.00
CA ARG A 8 11.48 -17.63 9.98
C ARG A 8 10.89 -18.62 8.96
N PRO A 9 9.57 -18.64 8.75
CA PRO A 9 9.00 -19.49 7.73
C PRO A 9 9.73 -19.18 6.43
N ALA A 10 10.26 -20.22 5.78
CA ALA A 10 10.89 -20.04 4.48
C ALA A 10 9.87 -19.31 3.59
N PRO A 11 10.28 -18.25 2.88
CA PRO A 11 9.37 -17.54 2.00
C PRO A 11 8.80 -18.58 1.02
N SER A 12 7.48 -18.77 1.08
CA SER A 12 6.77 -19.57 0.09
C SER A 12 7.07 -18.99 -1.29
N ASP A 13 7.25 -19.82 -2.33
CA ASP A 13 7.51 -19.37 -3.71
C ASP A 13 6.47 -18.37 -4.25
N ALA A 14 5.29 -18.31 -3.63
CA ALA A 14 4.26 -17.31 -3.93
C ALA A 14 4.56 -15.91 -3.35
N ALA A 15 5.36 -15.79 -2.29
CA ALA A 15 5.62 -14.52 -1.60
C ALA A 15 6.39 -13.49 -2.46
N PRO A 16 7.43 -13.86 -3.23
CA PRO A 16 8.12 -12.94 -4.14
C PRO A 16 7.21 -12.46 -5.29
N LEU A 17 6.40 -13.36 -5.86
CA LEU A 17 5.47 -13.03 -6.94
C LEU A 17 4.37 -12.08 -6.47
N MET A 18 3.81 -12.31 -5.28
CA MET A 18 2.81 -11.42 -4.68
C MET A 18 3.38 -10.04 -4.38
N ALA A 19 4.64 -9.93 -3.98
CA ALA A 19 5.30 -8.65 -3.75
C ALA A 19 5.57 -7.87 -5.04
N LEU A 20 5.91 -8.56 -6.14
CA LEU A 20 6.06 -7.93 -7.46
C LEU A 20 4.72 -7.37 -7.97
N LEU A 21 3.64 -8.14 -7.86
CA LEU A 21 2.29 -7.67 -8.20
C LEU A 21 1.86 -6.49 -7.32
N ALA A 22 2.04 -6.60 -6.00
CA ALA A 22 1.73 -5.53 -5.05
C ALA A 22 2.50 -4.24 -5.34
N ARG A 23 3.72 -4.32 -5.91
CA ARG A 23 4.51 -3.15 -6.31
C ARG A 23 3.92 -2.43 -7.51
N GLY A 24 3.39 -3.16 -8.49
CA GLY A 24 2.66 -2.61 -9.62
C GLY A 24 1.38 -1.89 -9.16
N GLU A 25 0.56 -2.58 -8.38
CA GLU A 25 -0.67 -2.03 -7.79
C GLU A 25 -0.40 -0.79 -6.92
N LEU A 26 0.67 -0.81 -6.12
CA LEU A 26 1.07 0.33 -5.30
C LEU A 26 1.40 1.57 -6.15
N GLY A 27 2.01 1.37 -7.33
CA GLY A 27 2.30 2.45 -8.27
C GLY A 27 1.01 3.11 -8.78
N GLU A 28 0.04 2.31 -9.21
CA GLU A 28 -1.26 2.78 -9.70
C GLU A 28 -2.05 3.51 -8.61
N ILE A 29 -2.10 2.95 -7.40
CA ILE A 29 -2.78 3.57 -6.25
C ILE A 29 -2.14 4.91 -5.91
N ASN A 30 -0.81 5.02 -5.91
CA ASN A 30 -0.14 6.27 -5.62
C ASN A 30 -0.38 7.33 -6.71
N ALA A 31 -0.37 6.95 -7.99
CA ALA A 31 -0.73 7.85 -9.07
C ALA A 31 -2.16 8.41 -8.89
N ARG A 32 -3.12 7.53 -8.56
CA ARG A 32 -4.51 7.92 -8.32
C ARG A 32 -4.68 8.81 -7.09
N ARG A 33 -3.94 8.53 -6.00
CA ARG A 33 -3.89 9.41 -4.82
C ARG A 33 -3.38 10.80 -5.17
N GLN A 34 -2.32 10.89 -5.97
CA GLN A 34 -1.74 12.16 -6.36
C GLN A 34 -2.69 12.99 -7.23
N GLN A 35 -3.37 12.35 -8.19
CA GLN A 35 -4.44 12.99 -8.96
C GLN A 35 -5.57 13.50 -8.06
N LEU A 36 -6.04 12.68 -7.11
CA LEU A 36 -7.09 13.08 -6.15
C LEU A 36 -6.66 14.25 -5.26
N MET A 37 -5.40 14.27 -4.81
CA MET A 37 -4.86 15.39 -4.04
C MET A 37 -4.87 16.68 -4.87
N THR A 38 -4.43 16.63 -6.13
CA THR A 38 -4.48 17.79 -7.03
C THR A 38 -5.91 18.29 -7.24
N VAL A 39 -6.87 17.38 -7.44
CA VAL A 39 -8.29 17.75 -7.60
C VAL A 39 -8.87 18.36 -6.31
N ILE A 40 -8.50 17.84 -5.14
CA ILE A 40 -8.93 18.43 -3.87
C ILE A 40 -8.34 19.83 -3.69
N GLU A 41 -7.09 20.05 -4.10
CA GLU A 41 -6.46 21.37 -4.05
C GLU A 41 -7.14 22.38 -4.98
N THR A 42 -7.56 21.98 -6.18
CA THR A 42 -8.25 22.88 -7.13
C THR A 42 -9.67 23.24 -6.71
N ILE A 43 -10.34 22.41 -5.91
CA ILE A 43 -11.73 22.63 -5.49
C ILE A 43 -11.83 23.47 -4.20
N LYS A 44 -10.72 23.75 -3.51
CA LYS A 44 -10.73 24.60 -2.29
C LYS A 44 -11.29 26.00 -2.61
N PRO A 45 -12.19 26.55 -1.77
CA PRO A 45 -12.51 26.13 -0.39
C PRO A 45 -13.65 25.10 -0.25
N ARG A 46 -14.25 24.59 -1.33
CA ARG A 46 -15.36 23.62 -1.22
C ARG A 46 -14.82 22.26 -0.79
N ARG A 47 -15.05 21.86 0.46
CA ARG A 47 -14.70 20.52 0.93
C ARG A 47 -15.65 19.48 0.32
N SER A 48 -15.10 18.52 -0.40
CA SER A 48 -15.84 17.36 -0.88
C SER A 48 -15.54 16.16 0.01
N THR A 49 -16.51 15.77 0.83
CA THR A 49 -16.41 14.62 1.73
C THR A 49 -16.21 13.31 0.96
N ILE A 50 -16.73 13.22 -0.27
CA ILE A 50 -16.56 12.07 -1.17
C ILE A 50 -15.09 11.92 -1.56
N LEU A 51 -14.46 12.99 -2.07
CA LEU A 51 -13.06 12.96 -2.50
C LEU A 51 -12.11 12.69 -1.32
N GLU A 52 -12.38 13.29 -0.16
CA GLU A 52 -11.60 13.05 1.06
C GLU A 52 -11.74 11.60 1.55
N THR A 53 -12.92 11.00 1.44
CA THR A 53 -13.17 9.60 1.82
C THR A 53 -12.43 8.65 0.88
N GLU A 54 -12.47 8.92 -0.42
CA GLU A 54 -11.77 8.12 -1.42
C GLU A 54 -10.24 8.21 -1.24
N LEU A 55 -9.70 9.41 -0.99
CA LEU A 55 -8.28 9.58 -0.68
C LEU A 55 -7.86 8.78 0.56
N LYS A 56 -8.70 8.75 1.61
CA LYS A 56 -8.45 7.92 2.81
C LYS A 56 -8.48 6.43 2.48
N ARG A 57 -9.41 5.97 1.66
CA ARG A 57 -9.50 4.57 1.23
C ARG A 57 -8.23 4.14 0.49
N LEU A 58 -7.83 4.88 -0.54
CA LEU A 58 -6.61 4.60 -1.31
C LEU A 58 -5.36 4.62 -0.44
N THR A 59 -5.29 5.53 0.53
CA THR A 59 -4.15 5.58 1.47
C THR A 59 -4.08 4.31 2.34
N ARG A 60 -5.22 3.77 2.80
CA ARG A 60 -5.24 2.51 3.56
C ARG A 60 -4.82 1.33 2.70
N GLU A 61 -5.26 1.28 1.45
CA GLU A 61 -4.87 0.23 0.50
C GLU A 61 -3.35 0.28 0.21
N ALA A 62 -2.78 1.46 -0.01
CA ALA A 62 -1.34 1.63 -0.19
C ALA A 62 -0.52 1.12 1.02
N VAL A 63 -0.96 1.42 2.26
CA VAL A 63 -0.29 0.94 3.47
C VAL A 63 -0.35 -0.59 3.58
N LYS A 64 -1.48 -1.22 3.20
CA LYS A 64 -1.59 -2.68 3.19
C LYS A 64 -0.59 -3.31 2.22
N LEU A 65 -0.51 -2.80 0.99
CA LEU A 65 0.41 -3.30 -0.03
C LEU A 65 1.88 -3.11 0.39
N GLN A 66 2.23 -1.98 0.99
CA GLN A 66 3.55 -1.79 1.59
C GLN A 66 3.88 -2.83 2.67
N GLY A 67 2.89 -3.21 3.48
CA GLY A 67 3.02 -4.27 4.47
C GLY A 67 3.29 -5.64 3.83
N VAL A 68 2.64 -5.95 2.70
CA VAL A 68 2.86 -7.19 1.94
C VAL A 68 4.28 -7.22 1.37
N ILE A 69 4.73 -6.13 0.74
CA ILE A 69 6.09 -6.00 0.19
C ILE A 69 7.14 -6.20 1.29
N ARG A 70 7.01 -5.47 2.42
CA ARG A 70 7.93 -5.58 3.56
C ARG A 70 7.98 -6.99 4.14
N LYS A 71 6.84 -7.69 4.23
CA LYS A 71 6.77 -9.08 4.73
C LYS A 71 7.46 -10.06 3.79
N ALA A 72 7.46 -9.80 2.49
CA ALA A 72 8.16 -10.61 1.50
C ALA A 72 9.69 -10.43 1.54
N GLY A 73 10.21 -9.47 2.33
CA GLY A 73 11.65 -9.23 2.49
C GLY A 73 12.29 -8.49 1.32
N LEU A 74 11.47 -7.79 0.51
CA LEU A 74 11.89 -6.92 -0.60
C LEU A 74 11.84 -5.44 -0.21
#